data_AF-A0A4P9XFS9-F1
#
_entry.id   AF-A0A4P9XFS9-F1
#
_cell.length_a   1.000
_cell.length_b   1.000
_cell.length_c   1.000
_cell.angle_alpha   90.00
_cell.angle_beta   90.00
_cell.angle_gamma   90.00
#
_symmetry.space_group_name_H-M   'P 1'
#
loop_
_entity.id
_entity.type
_entity.pdbx_description
1 polymer ?
#
loop_
_entity_poly.entity_id
_entity_poly.type
_entity_poly.pdbx_seq_one_letter_code
_entity_poly.pdbx_strand_id
1 'polypeptide(L)'
;MLSQLWTLRWLEALLLVWLSCVRPAGARLVAEWNGTTIDVPTSDFFMHRTPYYERNGVAILWPWIGNSTECTMHPVASNLRLAKMYATRATQYQDLAFVVYWPTAFNAGCKTLAQVGLATQEVDKELQNLGYPPLNLIVMLAFSNDETPLWGRTTVMYYSASTSVPDGPPDVDMMLLDQQSSRTFDQNFHSVPFALSFSATQEPGSWNDVYLSTGYTVYSWFLFVLVLAAFAYALARFIVSLRLKMAPRDLRLCIVVVTFIYCTILLAYYVVTDTSLA
;
A
#
# COMPACT_ATOMS: atom_id res chain seq x y z
N MET A 1 -35.52 2.96 -30.15
CA MET A 1 -35.01 4.22 -29.54
C MET A 1 -35.50 4.40 -28.10
N LEU A 2 -36.79 4.24 -27.80
CA LEU A 2 -37.31 4.30 -26.41
C LEU A 2 -36.73 3.25 -25.44
N SER A 3 -36.42 2.04 -25.90
CA SER A 3 -35.84 0.99 -25.04
C SER A 3 -34.41 1.29 -24.58
N GLN A 4 -33.60 1.96 -25.40
CA GLN A 4 -32.22 2.34 -25.06
C GLN A 4 -32.17 3.44 -23.99
N LEU A 5 -33.11 4.39 -24.02
CA LEU A 5 -33.20 5.44 -23.00
C LEU A 5 -33.59 4.88 -21.64
N TRP A 6 -34.40 3.82 -21.62
CA TRP A 6 -34.82 3.16 -20.38
C TRP A 6 -33.66 2.41 -19.71
N THR A 7 -32.86 1.67 -20.49
CA THR A 7 -31.69 0.96 -19.96
C THR A 7 -30.62 1.90 -19.42
N LEU A 8 -30.42 3.07 -20.05
CA LEU A 8 -29.44 4.05 -19.59
C LEU A 8 -29.79 4.63 -18.22
N ARG A 9 -31.07 4.96 -18.00
CA ARG A 9 -31.55 5.52 -16.72
C ARG A 9 -31.46 4.56 -15.56
N TRP A 10 -31.69 3.26 -15.79
CA TRP A 10 -31.50 2.24 -14.76
C TRP A 10 -30.03 2.06 -14.38
N LEU A 11 -29.13 2.14 -15.37
CA LEU A 11 -27.68 2.13 -15.13
C LEU A 11 -27.23 3.35 -14.32
N GLU A 12 -27.71 4.55 -14.66
CA GLU A 12 -27.41 5.78 -13.90
C GLU A 12 -27.92 5.69 -12.45
N ALA A 13 -29.15 5.21 -12.24
CA ALA A 13 -29.72 5.06 -10.89
C ALA A 13 -28.95 4.03 -10.05
N LEU A 14 -28.57 2.89 -10.65
CA LEU A 14 -27.74 1.88 -9.99
C LEU A 14 -26.36 2.44 -9.62
N LEU A 15 -25.76 3.26 -10.51
CA LEU A 15 -24.46 3.87 -10.27
C LEU A 15 -24.52 4.89 -9.11
N LEU A 16 -25.58 5.70 -9.03
CA LEU A 16 -25.79 6.67 -7.96
C LEU A 16 -26.07 6.00 -6.60
N VAL A 17 -26.86 4.93 -6.57
CA VAL A 17 -27.08 4.15 -5.35
C VAL A 17 -25.76 3.51 -4.89
N TRP A 18 -24.95 2.99 -5.82
CA TRP A 18 -23.65 2.40 -5.51
C TRP A 18 -22.67 3.42 -4.92
N LEU A 19 -22.60 4.63 -5.48
CA LEU A 19 -21.77 5.73 -4.97
C LEU A 19 -22.21 6.20 -3.57
N SER A 20 -23.51 6.10 -3.25
CA SER A 20 -24.07 6.52 -1.96
C SER A 20 -23.72 5.57 -0.80
N CYS A 21 -23.34 4.33 -1.10
CA CYS A 21 -22.98 3.33 -0.11
C CYS A 21 -21.51 3.41 0.33
N VAL A 22 -20.70 4.25 -0.31
CA VAL A 22 -19.30 4.47 0.08
C VAL A 22 -19.30 5.42 1.28
N ARG A 23 -19.31 4.85 2.49
CA ARG A 23 -19.03 5.64 3.69
C ARG A 23 -17.57 6.08 3.61
N PRO A 24 -17.24 7.37 3.78
CA PRO A 24 -15.86 7.77 3.99
C PRO A 24 -15.38 7.02 5.25
N ALA A 25 -14.50 6.04 5.06
CA ALA A 25 -13.78 5.43 6.16
C ALA A 25 -13.00 6.54 6.85
N GLY A 26 -12.99 6.51 8.18
CA GLY A 26 -12.36 7.54 8.98
C GLY A 26 -11.32 6.89 9.85
N ALA A 27 -10.17 6.51 9.29
CA ALA A 27 -9.01 6.47 10.16
C ALA A 27 -8.10 7.66 10.00
N ARG A 28 -7.26 7.69 11.03
CA ARG A 28 -6.91 8.89 11.75
C ARG A 28 -5.66 8.55 12.51
N LEU A 29 -4.58 9.18 12.09
CA LEU A 29 -3.46 9.39 12.99
C LEU A 29 -3.77 10.66 13.77
N VAL A 30 -4.00 10.50 15.07
CA VAL A 30 -4.04 11.62 16.00
C VAL A 30 -2.67 11.72 16.66
N ALA A 31 -1.94 12.78 16.37
CA ALA A 31 -0.62 13.04 16.93
C ALA A 31 -0.68 14.30 17.81
N GLU A 32 -0.15 14.20 19.02
CA GLU A 32 -0.14 15.29 19.99
C GLU A 32 1.29 15.57 20.50
N TRP A 33 1.68 16.84 20.43
CA TRP A 33 2.93 17.32 20.98
C TRP A 33 2.78 18.75 21.50
N ASN A 34 3.16 18.99 22.76
CA ASN A 34 3.15 20.31 23.39
C ASN A 34 1.79 21.05 23.31
N GLY A 35 0.68 20.32 23.44
CA GLY A 35 -0.68 20.85 23.34
C GLY A 35 -1.15 21.11 21.90
N THR A 36 -0.32 20.87 20.89
CA THR A 36 -0.73 20.84 19.48
C THR A 36 -1.16 19.43 19.13
N THR A 37 -2.43 19.29 18.76
CA THR A 37 -3.00 18.03 18.26
C THR A 37 -3.34 18.18 16.79
N ILE A 38 -2.89 17.23 15.98
CA ILE A 38 -3.34 17.07 14.60
C ILE A 38 -4.07 15.75 14.43
N ASP A 39 -5.04 15.74 13.54
CA ASP A 39 -5.81 14.57 13.12
C ASP A 39 -5.72 14.51 11.59
N VAL A 40 -5.04 13.48 11.08
CA VAL A 40 -4.77 13.35 9.65
C VAL A 40 -5.21 11.98 9.13
N PRO A 41 -5.80 11.91 7.92
CA PRO A 41 -6.18 10.65 7.30
C PRO A 41 -4.95 9.85 6.87
N THR A 42 -5.14 8.54 6.76
CA THR A 42 -4.06 7.59 6.54
C THR A 42 -4.43 6.58 5.47
N SER A 43 -3.50 5.70 5.12
CA SER A 43 -3.76 4.59 4.21
C SER A 43 -2.86 3.42 4.54
N ASP A 44 -3.34 2.22 4.24
CA ASP A 44 -2.55 1.01 4.31
C ASP A 44 -1.85 0.74 2.98
N PHE A 45 -0.98 -0.28 3.00
CA PHE A 45 -0.29 -0.77 1.81
C PHE A 45 -1.29 -1.18 0.70
N PHE A 46 -1.02 -0.78 -0.54
CA PHE A 46 -1.94 -0.98 -1.66
C PHE A 46 -2.23 -2.46 -1.93
N MET A 47 -3.51 -2.78 -2.09
CA MET A 47 -4.06 -4.13 -2.27
C MET A 47 -3.64 -5.14 -1.20
N HIS A 48 -3.24 -4.68 -0.01
CA HIS A 48 -2.93 -5.56 1.12
C HIS A 48 -4.02 -5.46 2.18
N ARG A 49 -4.51 -6.61 2.66
CA ARG A 49 -5.48 -6.66 3.77
C ARG A 49 -4.73 -6.61 5.10
N THR A 50 -4.40 -5.41 5.55
CA THR A 50 -3.82 -5.19 6.88
C THR A 50 -4.86 -5.59 7.96
N PRO A 51 -4.48 -6.39 8.97
CA PRO A 51 -5.35 -6.66 10.11
C PRO A 51 -5.75 -5.37 10.82
N TYR A 52 -6.97 -5.33 11.37
CA TYR A 52 -7.41 -4.19 12.16
C TYR A 52 -6.50 -4.01 13.39
N TYR A 53 -6.02 -2.78 13.58
CA TYR A 53 -5.26 -2.38 14.75
C TYR A 53 -5.78 -1.05 15.31
N GLU A 54 -5.61 -0.91 16.62
CA GLU A 54 -5.78 0.34 17.35
C GLU A 54 -4.60 0.46 18.30
N ARG A 55 -3.75 1.46 18.05
CA ARG A 55 -2.45 1.63 18.70
C ARG A 55 -2.43 2.97 19.41
N ASN A 56 -1.89 2.98 20.62
CA ASN A 56 -1.74 4.20 21.41
C ASN A 56 -0.36 4.19 22.05
N GLY A 57 0.45 5.18 21.71
CA GLY A 57 1.86 5.07 22.03
C GLY A 57 2.65 6.36 21.94
N VAL A 58 3.96 6.17 21.87
CA VAL A 58 4.92 7.23 21.61
C VAL A 58 5.52 7.05 20.21
N ALA A 59 5.49 8.10 19.40
CA ALA A 59 6.13 8.11 18.10
C ALA A 59 7.44 8.88 18.18
N ILE A 60 8.50 8.33 17.60
CA ILE A 60 9.83 8.95 17.55
C ILE A 60 10.28 9.14 16.12
N LEU A 61 10.99 10.24 15.88
CA LEU A 61 11.78 10.43 14.67
C LEU A 61 13.21 9.98 14.93
N TRP A 62 13.71 9.07 14.10
CA TRP A 62 15.07 8.54 14.24
C TRP A 62 15.91 8.82 12.99
N PRO A 63 17.17 9.30 13.14
CA PRO A 63 17.95 9.75 12.01
C PRO A 63 18.53 8.58 11.20
N TRP A 64 18.55 8.76 9.88
CA TRP A 64 19.20 7.86 8.94
C TRP A 64 20.69 8.14 8.79
N ILE A 65 21.49 7.12 8.48
CA ILE A 65 22.89 7.31 8.06
C ILE A 65 22.88 7.95 6.67
N GLY A 66 23.15 9.25 6.62
CA GLY A 66 23.15 10.02 5.37
C GLY A 66 24.22 9.54 4.38
N ASN A 67 23.89 9.57 3.09
CA ASN A 67 24.74 9.10 1.98
C ASN A 67 25.14 7.62 2.07
N SER A 68 24.40 6.81 2.83
CA SER A 68 24.55 5.36 2.83
C SER A 68 23.86 4.74 1.60
N THR A 69 24.33 3.57 1.18
CA THR A 69 23.66 2.72 0.18
C THR A 69 22.97 1.51 0.82
N GLU A 70 23.08 1.36 2.13
CA GLU A 70 22.70 0.13 2.85
C GLU A 70 21.30 0.20 3.46
N CYS A 71 20.59 1.34 3.36
CA CYS A 71 19.29 1.56 4.02
C CYS A 71 19.36 1.33 5.54
N THR A 72 20.25 2.07 6.20
CA THR A 72 20.54 1.88 7.62
C THR A 72 20.26 3.15 8.42
N MET A 73 19.61 2.99 9.56
CA MET A 73 19.43 4.05 10.54
C MET A 73 20.68 4.21 11.42
N HIS A 74 20.83 5.37 12.07
CA HIS A 74 21.93 5.55 13.04
C HIS A 74 21.77 4.59 14.23
N PRO A 75 22.85 4.00 14.75
CA PRO A 75 22.77 3.15 15.93
C PRO A 75 22.37 3.97 17.17
N VAL A 76 21.71 3.34 18.14
CA VAL A 76 21.26 4.02 19.38
C VAL A 76 22.44 4.59 20.17
N ALA A 77 23.60 3.95 20.09
CA ALA A 77 24.83 4.40 20.72
C ALA A 77 25.23 5.84 20.35
N SER A 78 24.96 6.30 19.12
CA SER A 78 25.32 7.65 18.69
C SER A 78 24.48 8.74 19.37
N ASN A 79 23.28 8.40 19.82
CA ASN A 79 22.32 9.33 20.44
C ASN A 79 21.91 8.91 21.86
N LEU A 80 22.78 8.17 22.55
CA LEU A 80 22.45 7.47 23.79
C LEU A 80 21.88 8.37 24.89
N ARG A 81 22.40 9.60 25.06
CA ARG A 81 21.93 10.54 26.09
C ARG A 81 20.47 10.95 25.86
N LEU A 82 20.12 11.23 24.61
CA LEU A 82 18.78 11.66 24.22
C LEU A 82 17.80 10.49 24.30
N ALA A 83 18.19 9.34 23.77
CA ALA A 83 17.40 8.11 23.84
C ALA A 83 17.09 7.72 25.29
N LYS A 84 18.08 7.76 26.19
CA LYS A 84 17.85 7.49 27.63
C LYS A 84 16.88 8.49 28.29
N MET A 85 16.92 9.76 27.90
CA MET A 85 16.02 10.77 28.46
C MET A 85 14.55 10.50 28.10
N TYR A 86 14.29 10.05 26.86
CA TYR A 86 12.94 9.74 26.40
C TYR A 86 12.47 8.34 26.81
N ALA A 87 13.38 7.38 27.00
CA ALA A 87 13.06 6.02 27.43
C ALA A 87 12.18 5.99 28.69
N THR A 88 12.50 6.79 29.71
CA THR A 88 11.73 6.84 30.97
C THR A 88 10.29 7.34 30.77
N ARG A 89 10.04 8.17 29.75
CA ARG A 89 8.68 8.59 29.40
C ARG A 89 8.00 7.56 28.52
N ALA A 90 8.75 6.95 27.61
CA ALA A 90 8.27 5.91 26.70
C ALA A 90 7.72 4.69 27.44
N THR A 91 8.23 4.37 28.64
CA THR A 91 7.74 3.23 29.45
C THR A 91 6.28 3.37 29.90
N GLN A 92 5.68 4.55 29.78
CA GLN A 92 4.27 4.79 30.11
C GLN A 92 3.32 4.36 28.98
N TYR A 93 3.87 4.10 27.80
CA TYR A 93 3.14 3.75 26.59
C TYR A 93 3.28 2.26 26.28
N GLN A 94 2.28 1.70 25.60
CA GLN A 94 2.28 0.28 25.21
C GLN A 94 2.97 0.06 23.87
N ASP A 95 2.85 1.03 22.97
CA ASP A 95 3.35 0.96 21.59
C ASP A 95 4.44 2.00 21.33
N LEU A 96 5.44 1.61 20.54
CA LEU A 96 6.38 2.52 19.89
C LEU A 96 6.02 2.64 18.40
N ALA A 97 6.05 3.87 17.89
CA ALA A 97 5.99 4.15 16.47
C ALA A 97 7.26 4.86 15.96
N PHE A 98 7.68 4.53 14.74
CA PHE A 98 8.68 5.32 14.02
C PHE A 98 8.02 6.24 13.02
N VAL A 99 8.33 7.53 13.10
CA VAL A 99 8.00 8.51 12.07
C VAL A 99 9.13 8.52 11.05
N VAL A 100 8.83 8.15 9.81
CA VAL A 100 9.83 8.04 8.74
C VAL A 100 9.47 8.95 7.59
N TYR A 101 10.40 9.81 7.19
CA TYR A 101 10.28 10.60 5.98
C TYR A 101 10.90 9.85 4.80
N TRP A 102 10.08 9.50 3.81
CA TRP A 102 10.54 8.80 2.61
C TRP A 102 11.76 9.46 1.95
N PRO A 103 11.83 10.79 1.74
CA PRO A 103 13.02 11.38 1.12
C PRO A 103 14.32 11.13 1.90
N THR A 104 14.24 11.09 3.23
CA THR A 104 15.42 10.81 4.07
C THR A 104 15.82 9.34 4.03
N ALA A 105 14.85 8.43 4.03
CA ALA A 105 15.10 6.99 3.86
C ALA A 105 15.68 6.68 2.48
N PHE A 106 15.13 7.27 1.42
CA PHE A 106 15.62 7.14 0.06
C PHE A 106 17.07 7.63 -0.08
N ASN A 107 17.40 8.78 0.50
CA ASN A 107 18.77 9.31 0.52
C ASN A 107 19.75 8.46 1.36
N ALA A 108 19.24 7.60 2.24
CA ALA A 108 20.02 6.62 2.99
C ALA A 108 20.14 5.26 2.27
N GLY A 109 19.66 5.16 1.03
CA GLY A 109 19.78 3.99 0.18
C GLY A 109 18.56 3.05 0.21
N CYS A 110 17.49 3.40 0.93
CA CYS A 110 16.26 2.60 0.94
C CYS A 110 15.54 2.67 -0.41
N LYS A 111 15.22 1.50 -0.96
CA LYS A 111 14.51 1.36 -2.23
C LYS A 111 13.05 1.00 -2.04
N THR A 112 12.72 0.28 -0.97
CA THR A 112 11.35 -0.18 -0.69
C THR A 112 10.93 0.06 0.76
N LEU A 113 9.61 0.02 0.99
CA LEU A 113 9.03 0.09 2.34
C LEU A 113 9.41 -1.12 3.22
N ALA A 114 9.59 -2.30 2.62
CA ALA A 114 10.07 -3.49 3.32
C ALA A 114 11.48 -3.26 3.91
N GLN A 115 12.39 -2.65 3.16
CA GLN A 115 13.71 -2.29 3.69
C GLN A 115 13.63 -1.29 4.84
N VAL A 116 12.73 -0.30 4.75
CA VAL A 116 12.48 0.64 5.84
C VAL A 116 12.04 -0.11 7.10
N GLY A 117 11.13 -1.08 6.96
CA GLY A 117 10.68 -1.92 8.08
C GLY A 117 11.80 -2.74 8.72
N LEU A 118 12.69 -3.32 7.91
CA LEU A 118 13.84 -4.07 8.44
C LEU A 118 14.81 -3.16 9.20
N ALA A 119 15.11 -1.98 8.64
CA ALA A 119 16.02 -1.01 9.26
C ALA A 119 15.47 -0.47 10.60
N THR A 120 14.17 -0.21 10.69
CA THR A 120 13.54 0.24 11.94
C THR A 120 13.51 -0.87 13.00
N GLN A 121 13.27 -2.13 12.59
CA GLN A 121 13.31 -3.29 13.50
C GLN A 121 14.70 -3.53 14.10
N GLU A 122 15.78 -3.22 13.38
CA GLU A 122 17.14 -3.31 13.93
C GLU A 122 17.37 -2.28 15.04
N VAL A 123 16.96 -1.02 14.82
CA VAL A 123 17.05 0.02 15.84
C VAL A 123 16.12 -0.25 17.02
N ASP A 124 14.93 -0.78 16.77
CA ASP A 124 13.96 -1.15 17.81
C ASP A 124 14.57 -2.11 18.83
N LYS A 125 15.30 -3.14 18.40
CA LYS A 125 16.00 -4.07 19.32
C LYS A 125 16.96 -3.35 20.26
N GLU A 126 17.67 -2.33 19.77
CA GLU A 126 18.56 -1.51 20.59
C GLU A 126 17.80 -0.57 21.54
N LEU A 127 16.68 0.00 21.09
CA LEU A 127 15.83 0.86 21.91
C LEU A 127 15.12 0.08 23.03
N GLN A 128 14.67 -1.14 22.77
CA GLN A 128 14.08 -2.02 23.78
C GLN A 128 15.06 -2.30 24.93
N ASN A 129 16.36 -2.45 24.64
CA ASN A 129 17.40 -2.58 25.66
C ASN A 129 17.54 -1.34 26.56
N LEU A 130 17.06 -0.17 26.10
CA LEU A 130 16.99 1.05 26.90
C LEU A 130 15.65 1.23 27.65
N GLY A 131 14.70 0.31 27.46
CA GLY A 131 13.39 0.31 28.11
C GLY A 131 12.25 0.89 27.28
N TYR A 132 12.44 1.12 25.97
CA TYR A 132 11.33 1.50 25.09
C TYR A 132 10.32 0.34 24.92
N PRO A 133 9.03 0.64 24.69
CA PRO A 133 8.07 -0.36 24.25
C PRO A 133 8.45 -0.92 22.86
N PRO A 134 7.94 -2.11 22.49
CA PRO A 134 8.23 -2.69 21.18
C PRO A 134 7.66 -1.84 20.04
N LEU A 135 8.38 -1.79 18.93
CA LEU A 135 7.93 -1.19 17.68
C LEU A 135 6.73 -1.96 17.10
N ASN A 136 5.58 -1.29 17.07
CA ASN A 136 4.34 -1.84 16.51
C ASN A 136 3.77 -1.05 15.34
N LEU A 137 4.31 0.15 15.04
CA LEU A 137 3.81 0.98 13.95
C LEU A 137 4.92 1.78 13.25
N ILE A 138 4.88 1.86 11.92
CA ILE A 138 5.69 2.80 11.14
C ILE A 138 4.77 3.81 10.49
N VAL A 139 4.94 5.09 10.81
CA VAL A 139 4.23 6.20 10.19
C VAL A 139 5.12 6.74 9.06
N MET A 140 4.77 6.42 7.82
CA MET A 140 5.52 6.83 6.63
C MET A 140 4.96 8.13 6.06
N LEU A 141 5.81 9.14 5.98
CA LEU A 141 5.53 10.43 5.36
C LEU A 141 6.19 10.51 4.00
N ALA A 142 5.46 11.01 3.02
CA ALA A 142 5.99 11.21 1.69
C ALA A 142 5.50 12.52 1.08
N PHE A 143 6.38 13.14 0.32
CA PHE A 143 6.10 14.38 -0.38
C PHE A 143 6.20 14.13 -1.88
N SER A 144 5.12 14.40 -2.60
CA SER A 144 5.12 14.52 -4.05
C SER A 144 4.76 15.95 -4.46
N ASN A 145 4.79 16.20 -5.76
CA ASN A 145 4.16 17.36 -6.40
C ASN A 145 2.83 16.98 -7.06
N ASP A 146 2.44 15.70 -7.01
CA ASP A 146 1.22 15.21 -7.66
C ASP A 146 -0.02 15.51 -6.82
N GLU A 147 -1.15 15.75 -7.49
CA GLU A 147 -2.45 15.95 -6.82
C GLU A 147 -3.15 14.61 -6.48
N THR A 148 -2.65 13.50 -7.03
CA THR A 148 -3.24 12.17 -6.84
C THR A 148 -2.69 11.49 -5.58
N PRO A 149 -3.48 10.65 -4.89
CA PRO A 149 -3.00 9.89 -3.73
C PRO A 149 -1.78 9.02 -4.09
N LEU A 150 -0.69 9.22 -3.35
CA LEU A 150 0.64 8.66 -3.67
C LEU A 150 0.70 7.13 -3.58
N TRP A 151 -0.09 6.53 -2.69
CA TRP A 151 0.01 5.13 -2.26
C TRP A 151 -0.81 4.15 -3.11
N GLY A 152 -0.81 4.35 -4.43
CA GLY A 152 -1.56 3.54 -5.40
C GLY A 152 -0.76 2.41 -6.07
N ARG A 153 -1.31 1.85 -7.14
CA ARG A 153 -0.69 0.72 -7.86
C ARG A 153 0.72 1.00 -8.40
N THR A 154 0.99 2.24 -8.80
CA THR A 154 2.23 2.64 -9.47
C THR A 154 3.29 3.15 -8.50
N THR A 155 3.06 3.03 -7.20
CA THR A 155 4.01 3.48 -6.18
C THR A 155 5.28 2.67 -6.26
N VAL A 156 6.38 3.34 -6.62
CA VAL A 156 7.70 2.71 -6.78
C VAL A 156 8.29 2.23 -5.47
N MET A 157 7.79 2.68 -4.31
CA MET A 157 8.27 2.25 -3.00
C MET A 157 7.85 0.83 -2.62
N TYR A 158 6.94 0.20 -3.36
CA TYR A 158 6.42 -1.13 -3.02
C TYR A 158 7.29 -2.29 -3.55
N TYR A 159 8.10 -2.04 -4.58
CA TYR A 159 8.82 -3.10 -5.29
C TYR A 159 10.19 -2.66 -5.78
N SER A 160 11.04 -3.64 -6.06
CA SER A 160 12.38 -3.51 -6.57
C SER A 160 12.57 -4.48 -7.74
N ALA A 161 13.31 -4.04 -8.76
CA ALA A 161 13.73 -4.94 -9.84
C ALA A 161 14.85 -5.91 -9.40
N SER A 162 15.44 -5.69 -8.22
CA SER A 162 16.58 -6.45 -7.72
C SER A 162 16.13 -7.49 -6.70
N THR A 163 16.40 -8.76 -6.98
CA THR A 163 16.02 -9.88 -6.11
C THR A 163 16.73 -9.89 -4.74
N SER A 164 17.83 -9.13 -4.60
CA SER A 164 18.51 -8.97 -3.30
C SER A 164 17.87 -7.91 -2.41
N VAL A 165 16.90 -7.16 -2.94
CA VAL A 165 16.17 -6.12 -2.20
C VAL A 165 14.82 -6.72 -1.81
N PRO A 166 14.48 -6.75 -0.51
CA PRO A 166 13.18 -7.23 -0.07
C PRO A 166 12.09 -6.25 -0.50
N ASP A 167 10.95 -6.79 -0.92
CA ASP A 167 9.79 -6.06 -1.43
C ASP A 167 8.52 -6.48 -0.68
N GLY A 168 7.44 -5.70 -0.84
CA GLY A 168 6.15 -5.98 -0.22
C GLY A 168 5.91 -5.24 1.10
N PRO A 169 4.84 -5.61 1.84
CA PRO A 169 4.54 -5.02 3.13
C PRO A 169 5.59 -5.43 4.17
N PRO A 170 6.01 -4.51 5.07
CA PRO A 170 6.89 -4.86 6.19
C PRO A 170 6.16 -5.71 7.23
N ASP A 171 6.92 -6.42 8.07
CA ASP A 171 6.38 -7.24 9.17
C ASP A 171 5.77 -6.39 10.33
N VAL A 172 6.04 -5.09 10.36
CA VAL A 172 5.47 -4.13 11.31
C VAL A 172 4.31 -3.40 10.64
N ASP A 173 3.21 -3.15 11.37
CA ASP A 173 2.09 -2.36 10.84
C ASP A 173 2.63 -1.03 10.29
N MET A 174 2.19 -0.65 9.09
CA MET A 174 2.65 0.57 8.43
C MET A 174 1.47 1.42 8.01
N MET A 175 1.52 2.68 8.40
CA MET A 175 0.54 3.69 8.12
C MET A 175 1.14 4.73 7.17
N LEU A 176 0.50 4.90 6.03
CA LEU A 176 1.00 5.72 4.94
C LEU A 176 0.22 7.04 4.88
N LEU A 177 0.90 8.17 5.12
CA LEU A 177 0.29 9.49 5.04
C LEU A 177 0.38 9.99 3.60
N ASP A 178 -0.74 10.47 3.05
CA ASP A 178 -0.72 11.13 1.75
C ASP A 178 0.08 12.44 1.79
N GLN A 179 0.21 13.10 0.64
CA GLN A 179 1.01 14.32 0.54
C GLN A 179 0.49 15.45 1.43
N GLN A 180 -0.83 15.65 1.49
CA GLN A 180 -1.42 16.76 2.24
C GLN A 180 -1.30 16.52 3.75
N SER A 181 -1.52 15.29 4.18
CA SER A 181 -1.36 14.82 5.55
C SER A 181 0.11 14.87 5.97
N SER A 182 1.03 14.44 5.10
CA SER A 182 2.47 14.53 5.33
C SER A 182 2.92 15.98 5.47
N ARG A 183 2.44 16.91 4.63
CA ARG A 183 2.73 18.35 4.74
C ARG A 183 2.16 18.95 6.02
N THR A 184 0.93 18.59 6.38
CA THR A 184 0.29 19.06 7.62
C THR A 184 1.06 18.56 8.84
N PHE A 185 1.43 17.28 8.86
CA PHE A 185 2.25 16.69 9.90
C PHE A 185 3.60 17.39 10.01
N ASP A 186 4.29 17.55 8.88
CA ASP A 186 5.60 18.19 8.81
C ASP A 186 5.55 19.64 9.31
N GLN A 187 4.62 20.46 8.82
CA GLN A 187 4.50 21.86 9.24
C GLN A 187 4.29 22.05 10.75
N ASN A 188 3.64 21.08 11.42
CA ASN A 188 3.41 21.14 12.86
C ASN A 188 4.56 20.53 13.68
N PHE A 189 5.34 19.60 13.12
CA PHE A 189 6.33 18.82 13.87
C PHE A 189 7.77 18.79 13.28
N HIS A 190 8.10 19.56 12.23
CA HIS A 190 9.36 19.49 11.47
C HIS A 190 10.66 19.66 12.30
N SER A 191 10.61 20.43 13.38
CA SER A 191 11.80 21.09 13.95
C SER A 191 12.28 20.53 15.29
N VAL A 192 11.93 19.28 15.62
CA VAL A 192 12.18 18.77 16.96
C VAL A 192 12.81 17.38 16.88
N PRO A 193 13.86 17.06 17.66
CA PRO A 193 14.02 15.68 18.11
C PRO A 193 12.85 15.40 19.06
N PHE A 194 11.78 14.77 18.57
CA PHE A 194 10.58 14.58 19.37
C PHE A 194 10.25 13.11 19.58
N ALA A 195 9.85 12.85 20.83
CA ALA A 195 8.87 11.84 21.16
C ALA A 195 7.52 12.59 21.23
N LEU A 196 6.54 12.16 20.43
CA LEU A 196 5.16 12.66 20.51
C LEU A 196 4.22 11.54 20.91
N SER A 197 3.08 11.85 21.52
CA SER A 197 2.04 10.85 21.76
C SER A 197 1.21 10.67 20.51
N PHE A 198 0.88 9.43 20.17
CA PHE A 198 0.02 9.12 19.03
C PHE A 198 -1.13 8.19 19.43
N SER A 199 -2.23 8.34 18.71
CA SER A 199 -3.33 7.38 18.63
C SER A 199 -3.57 7.08 17.16
N ALA A 200 -3.54 5.80 16.80
CA ALA A 200 -3.65 5.36 15.42
C ALA A 200 -4.69 4.24 15.33
N THR A 201 -5.63 4.39 14.41
CA THR A 201 -6.56 3.32 14.02
C THR A 201 -6.28 2.94 12.58
N GLN A 202 -6.38 1.64 12.27
CA GLN A 202 -6.19 1.13 10.91
C GLN A 202 -7.21 1.72 9.92
N GLU A 203 -6.74 2.11 8.73
CA GLU A 203 -7.57 2.52 7.60
C GLU A 203 -7.04 1.95 6.29
N PRO A 204 -7.90 1.28 5.50
CA PRO A 204 -7.49 0.77 4.21
C PRO A 204 -6.94 1.89 3.31
N GLY A 205 -7.58 3.06 3.34
CA GLY A 205 -7.30 4.20 2.48
C GLY A 205 -8.09 4.15 1.18
N SER A 206 -8.18 5.31 0.51
CA SER A 206 -9.05 5.50 -0.67
C SER A 206 -8.85 4.48 -1.79
N TRP A 207 -7.61 4.04 -2.03
CA TRP A 207 -7.32 3.02 -3.01
C TRP A 207 -7.83 1.65 -2.57
N ASN A 208 -7.53 1.23 -1.34
CA ASN A 208 -7.95 -0.09 -0.85
C ASN A 208 -9.47 -0.17 -0.67
N ASP A 209 -10.13 0.92 -0.29
CA ASP A 209 -11.60 0.98 -0.25
C ASP A 209 -12.24 0.64 -1.60
N VAL A 210 -11.59 1.02 -2.70
CA VAL A 210 -12.05 0.66 -4.05
C VAL A 210 -11.59 -0.74 -4.43
N TYR A 211 -10.29 -1.02 -4.39
CA TYR A 211 -9.69 -2.23 -4.96
C TYR A 211 -9.91 -3.48 -4.10
N LEU A 212 -10.08 -3.36 -2.78
CA LEU A 212 -10.43 -4.47 -1.90
C LEU A 212 -11.94 -4.62 -1.71
N SER A 213 -12.75 -3.76 -2.35
CA SER A 213 -14.21 -3.86 -2.25
C SER A 213 -14.74 -5.12 -2.93
N THR A 214 -15.85 -5.63 -2.38
CA THR A 214 -16.63 -6.69 -3.02
C THR A 214 -17.10 -6.27 -4.42
N GLY A 215 -17.41 -4.97 -4.62
CA GLY A 215 -17.84 -4.45 -5.92
C GLY A 215 -16.76 -4.59 -6.99
N TYR A 216 -15.54 -4.16 -6.69
CA TYR A 216 -14.40 -4.30 -7.60
C TYR A 216 -14.06 -5.77 -7.86
N THR A 217 -14.16 -6.62 -6.84
CA THR A 217 -13.96 -8.08 -6.97
C THR A 217 -14.98 -8.67 -7.95
N VAL A 218 -16.28 -8.43 -7.74
CA VAL A 218 -17.35 -8.93 -8.63
C VAL A 218 -17.19 -8.40 -10.05
N TYR A 219 -16.88 -7.11 -10.21
CA TYR A 219 -16.63 -6.51 -11.52
C TYR A 219 -15.48 -7.20 -12.26
N SER A 220 -14.37 -7.45 -11.57
CA SER A 220 -13.19 -8.07 -12.16
C SER A 220 -13.44 -9.53 -12.54
N TRP A 221 -14.14 -10.29 -11.69
CA TRP A 221 -14.58 -11.66 -12.00
C TRP A 221 -15.58 -11.72 -13.16
N PHE A 222 -16.49 -10.75 -13.26
CA PHE A 222 -17.41 -10.65 -14.39
C PHE A 222 -16.66 -10.44 -15.72
N LEU A 223 -15.70 -9.52 -15.76
CA LEU A 223 -14.84 -9.32 -16.94
C LEU A 223 -14.05 -10.57 -17.28
N PHE A 224 -13.48 -11.24 -16.27
CA PHE A 224 -12.76 -12.51 -16.44
C PHE A 224 -13.64 -13.58 -17.11
N VAL A 225 -14.88 -13.77 -16.65
CA VAL A 225 -15.82 -14.74 -17.23
C VAL A 225 -16.17 -14.39 -18.68
N LEU A 226 -16.38 -13.11 -18.99
CA LEU A 226 -16.65 -12.69 -20.38
C LEU A 226 -15.47 -13.00 -21.31
N VAL A 227 -14.25 -12.69 -20.88
CA VAL A 227 -13.03 -13.01 -21.64
C VAL A 227 -12.87 -14.52 -21.81
N LEU A 228 -13.09 -15.29 -20.75
CA LEU A 228 -13.03 -16.75 -20.79
C LEU A 228 -14.06 -17.36 -21.74
N ALA A 229 -15.29 -16.85 -21.75
CA ALA A 229 -16.35 -17.31 -22.65
C ALA A 229 -16.02 -16.99 -24.11
N ALA A 230 -15.54 -15.78 -24.40
CA ALA A 230 -15.10 -15.40 -25.74
C ALA A 230 -13.91 -16.25 -26.22
N PHE A 231 -12.97 -16.52 -25.31
CA PHE A 231 -11.82 -17.39 -25.55
C PHE A 231 -12.23 -18.84 -25.85
N ALA A 232 -13.12 -19.42 -25.03
CA ALA A 232 -13.64 -20.77 -25.24
C ALA A 232 -14.41 -20.88 -26.56
N TYR A 233 -15.20 -19.86 -26.91
CA TYR A 233 -15.90 -19.80 -28.20
C TYR A 233 -14.92 -19.74 -29.38
N ALA A 234 -13.90 -18.88 -29.31
CA ALA A 234 -12.87 -18.79 -30.34
C ALA A 234 -12.12 -20.11 -30.52
N LEU A 235 -11.75 -20.78 -29.41
CA LEU A 235 -11.13 -22.09 -29.42
C LEU A 235 -12.04 -23.15 -30.07
N ALA A 236 -13.33 -23.17 -29.73
CA ALA A 236 -14.29 -24.10 -30.32
C ALA A 236 -14.40 -23.90 -31.85
N ARG A 237 -14.49 -22.64 -32.30
CA ARG A 237 -14.51 -22.31 -33.74
C ARG A 237 -13.22 -22.70 -34.46
N PHE A 238 -12.08 -22.51 -33.79
CA PHE A 238 -10.78 -22.94 -34.30
C PHE A 238 -10.69 -24.46 -34.44
N ILE A 239 -11.11 -25.22 -33.43
CA ILE A 239 -11.16 -26.69 -33.47
C ILE A 239 -12.07 -27.19 -34.59
N VAL A 240 -13.25 -26.57 -34.78
CA VAL A 240 -14.15 -26.92 -35.90
C VAL A 240 -13.47 -26.67 -37.24
N SER A 241 -12.77 -25.53 -37.39
CA SER A 241 -12.04 -25.20 -38.63
C SER A 241 -10.92 -26.20 -38.93
N LEU A 242 -10.22 -26.68 -37.89
CA LEU A 242 -9.22 -27.75 -38.03
C LEU A 242 -9.84 -29.08 -38.46
N ARG A 243 -10.97 -29.47 -37.85
CA ARG A 243 -11.69 -30.70 -38.22
C ARG A 243 -12.18 -30.67 -39.65
N LEU A 244 -12.66 -29.52 -40.13
CA LEU A 244 -13.07 -29.29 -41.51
C LEU A 244 -11.89 -29.14 -42.48
N LYS A 245 -10.64 -29.17 -41.99
CA LYS A 245 -9.42 -28.93 -42.78
C LYS A 245 -9.43 -27.58 -43.54
N MET A 246 -10.17 -26.60 -43.02
CA MET A 246 -10.29 -25.24 -43.58
C MET A 246 -9.36 -24.24 -42.91
N ALA A 247 -8.52 -24.70 -41.98
CA ALA A 247 -7.58 -23.82 -41.29
C ALA A 247 -6.50 -23.30 -42.28
N PRO A 248 -6.37 -21.98 -42.46
CA PRO A 248 -5.30 -21.41 -43.29
C PRO A 248 -3.95 -21.77 -42.67
N ARG A 249 -2.97 -22.18 -43.49
CA ARG A 249 -1.59 -22.48 -43.05
C ARG A 249 -0.66 -21.27 -43.15
N ASP A 250 -1.24 -20.09 -43.12
CA ASP A 250 -0.54 -18.83 -43.31
C ASP A 250 -0.23 -18.16 -41.96
N LEU A 251 0.37 -16.98 -42.00
CA LEU A 251 0.68 -16.12 -40.85
C LEU A 251 -0.53 -15.88 -39.91
N ARG A 252 -1.75 -16.01 -40.42
CA ARG A 252 -3.00 -15.95 -39.63
C ARG A 252 -3.08 -17.03 -38.55
N LEU A 253 -2.62 -18.26 -38.85
CA LEU A 253 -2.58 -19.35 -37.87
C LEU A 253 -1.58 -19.05 -36.75
N CYS A 254 -0.41 -18.53 -37.10
CA CYS A 254 0.59 -18.13 -36.12
C CYS A 254 0.04 -17.06 -35.17
N ILE A 255 -0.65 -16.04 -35.70
CA ILE A 255 -1.31 -15.01 -34.87
C ILE A 255 -2.29 -15.65 -33.90
N VAL A 256 -3.18 -16.54 -34.37
CA VAL A 256 -4.17 -17.22 -33.50
C VAL A 256 -3.49 -18.00 -32.38
N VAL A 257 -2.43 -18.75 -32.69
CA VAL A 257 -1.67 -19.53 -31.70
C VAL A 257 -0.99 -18.63 -30.67
N VAL A 258 -0.31 -17.56 -31.10
CA VAL A 258 0.35 -16.62 -30.19
C VAL A 258 -0.67 -15.91 -29.30
N THR A 259 -1.79 -15.45 -29.86
CA THR A 259 -2.90 -14.86 -29.09
C THR A 259 -3.45 -15.86 -28.08
N PHE A 260 -3.59 -17.14 -28.45
CA PHE A 260 -4.08 -18.17 -27.55
C PHE A 260 -3.13 -18.39 -26.35
N ILE A 261 -1.83 -18.49 -26.62
CA ILE A 261 -0.80 -18.61 -25.58
C ILE A 261 -0.85 -17.40 -24.65
N TYR A 262 -0.88 -16.19 -25.22
CA TYR A 262 -0.91 -14.95 -24.46
C TYR A 262 -2.16 -14.82 -23.58
N CYS A 263 -3.36 -15.10 -24.13
CA CYS A 263 -4.60 -15.13 -23.36
C CYS A 263 -4.55 -16.16 -22.23
N THR A 264 -3.97 -17.34 -22.48
CA THR A 264 -3.81 -18.38 -21.45
C THR A 264 -2.90 -17.89 -20.31
N ILE A 265 -1.76 -17.30 -20.65
CA ILE A 265 -0.81 -16.73 -19.67
C ILE A 265 -1.48 -15.61 -18.88
N LEU A 266 -2.22 -14.70 -19.52
CA LEU A 266 -2.92 -13.62 -18.84
C LEU A 266 -4.01 -14.12 -17.89
N LEU A 267 -4.83 -15.09 -18.31
CA LEU A 267 -5.87 -15.67 -17.46
C LEU A 267 -5.24 -16.40 -16.27
N ALA A 268 -4.18 -17.17 -16.49
CA ALA A 268 -3.45 -17.84 -15.42
C ALA A 268 -2.81 -16.84 -14.46
N TYR A 269 -2.15 -15.80 -14.99
CA TYR A 269 -1.57 -14.72 -14.19
C TYR A 269 -2.63 -14.04 -13.32
N TYR A 270 -3.78 -13.68 -13.90
CA TYR A 270 -4.88 -13.05 -13.18
C TYR A 270 -5.36 -13.93 -12.02
N VAL A 271 -5.60 -15.22 -12.26
CA VAL A 271 -6.00 -16.18 -11.21
C VAL A 271 -4.95 -16.29 -10.11
N VAL A 272 -3.67 -16.42 -10.47
CA VAL A 272 -2.57 -16.51 -9.49
C VAL A 272 -2.49 -15.23 -8.66
N THR A 273 -2.57 -14.06 -9.27
CA THR A 273 -2.51 -12.78 -8.54
C THR A 273 -3.72 -12.59 -7.63
N ASP A 274 -4.94 -12.89 -8.09
CA ASP A 274 -6.15 -12.70 -7.29
C ASP A 274 -6.18 -13.66 -6.09
N THR A 275 -5.81 -14.93 -6.31
CA THR A 275 -5.75 -15.94 -5.25
C THR A 275 -4.64 -15.70 -4.23
N SER A 276 -3.55 -15.00 -4.61
CA SER A 276 -2.49 -14.61 -3.66
C SER A 276 -2.86 -13.43 -2.76
N LEU A 277 -3.92 -12.68 -3.11
CA LEU A 277 -4.39 -11.50 -2.38
C LEU A 277 -5.59 -11.80 -1.46
N ALA A 278 -6.15 -13.01 -1.55
CA ALA A 278 -7.28 -13.49 -0.75
C ALA A 278 -6.80 -14.29 0.46
#